data_AF-A0A920DR85-F1
#
_entry.id   AF-A0A920DR85-F1
#
_cell.length_a   1.000
_cell.length_b   1.000
_cell.length_c   1.000
_cell.angle_alpha   90.00
_cell.angle_beta   90.00
_cell.angle_gamma   90.00
#
_symmetry.space_group_name_H-M   'P 1'
#
loop_
_entity.id
_entity.type
_entity.pdbx_description
1 polymer ?
#
loop_
_entity_poly.entity_id
_entity_poly.type
_entity_poly.pdbx_seq_one_letter_code
_entity_poly.pdbx_strand_id
1 'polypeptide(L)'
;MIPIGCFENEIYNYKLLFGLLFLIWSSDSWAFVGGKLFGRHKLFERISPNKTWEGFIFSIILTTTSGYIISNYGFGLSQAKWMTLGAITAISASVGDLFQSMLKRKSNIKDSGNILPGHGGILDRFDSMLLCFPIFYLYLFYIIPIVNN
;
A
#
# COMPACT_ATOMS: atom_id res chain seq x y z
N MET A 1 19.06 -3.32 11.51
CA MET A 1 17.63 -3.25 11.88
C MET A 1 17.05 -2.09 11.08
N ILE A 2 16.16 -2.36 10.12
CA ILE A 2 15.64 -1.33 9.21
C ILE A 2 14.94 -0.27 10.08
N PRO A 3 15.34 1.01 10.05
CA PRO A 3 14.68 2.05 10.82
C PRO A 3 13.37 2.38 10.09
N ILE A 4 12.38 1.50 10.25
CA ILE A 4 10.99 1.75 9.84
C ILE A 4 10.36 2.75 10.82
N GLY A 5 10.98 2.97 11.98
CA GLY A 5 10.75 4.16 12.78
C GLY A 5 11.33 5.37 12.07
N CYS A 6 10.47 6.24 11.57
CA CYS A 6 10.88 7.57 11.14
C CYS A 6 11.29 8.34 12.41
N PHE A 7 12.57 8.24 12.78
CA PHE A 7 13.14 9.00 13.88
C PHE A 7 13.42 10.41 13.37
N GLU A 8 12.75 11.40 13.94
CA GLU A 8 12.99 12.80 13.68
C GLU A 8 13.63 13.35 14.97
N ASN A 9 14.92 13.72 14.91
CA ASN A 9 15.71 14.15 16.08
C ASN A 9 15.65 13.16 17.27
N GLU A 10 15.86 11.87 17.02
CA GLU A 10 15.81 10.78 18.02
C GLU A 10 14.42 10.51 18.66
N ILE A 11 13.38 11.24 18.25
CA ILE A 11 11.99 11.00 18.67
C ILE A 11 11.28 10.15 17.62
N TYR A 12 10.66 9.06 18.06
CA TYR A 12 9.86 8.19 17.19
C TYR A 12 8.60 8.93 16.70
N ASN A 13 8.55 9.25 15.40
CA ASN A 13 7.40 9.90 14.79
C ASN A 13 6.31 8.85 14.46
N TYR A 14 5.52 8.49 15.46
CA TYR A 14 4.41 7.53 15.32
C TYR A 14 3.40 7.96 14.25
N LYS A 15 3.19 9.27 14.06
CA LYS A 15 2.25 9.82 13.07
C LYS A 15 2.60 9.36 11.66
N LEU A 16 3.89 9.39 11.32
CA LEU A 16 4.36 8.95 10.01
C LEU A 16 4.06 7.48 9.76
N LEU A 17 4.37 6.60 10.72
CA LEU A 17 4.04 5.18 10.59
C LEU A 17 2.53 4.96 10.45
N PHE A 18 1.72 5.57 11.31
CA PHE A 18 0.26 5.44 11.26
C PHE A 18 -0.31 5.97 9.95
N GLY A 19 0.20 7.07 9.42
CA GLY A 19 -0.20 7.62 8.13
C GLY A 19 0.11 6.65 6.97
N LEU A 20 1.29 6.02 6.98
CA LEU A 20 1.65 5.01 5.97
C LEU A 20 0.75 3.77 6.05
N LEU A 21 0.50 3.24 7.26
CA LEU A 21 -0.42 2.12 7.47
C LEU A 21 -1.83 2.45 6.98
N PHE A 22 -2.30 3.66 7.30
CA PHE A 22 -3.59 4.14 6.85
C PHE A 22 -3.69 4.21 5.32
N LEU A 23 -2.64 4.67 4.63
CA LEU A 23 -2.62 4.71 3.16
C LEU A 23 -2.67 3.30 2.55
N ILE A 24 -1.96 2.33 3.13
CA ILE A 24 -2.00 0.93 2.67
C ILE A 24 -3.43 0.38 2.78
N TRP A 25 -4.05 0.52 3.96
CA TRP A 25 -5.42 0.05 4.19
C TRP A 25 -6.45 0.80 3.34
N SER A 26 -6.24 2.09 3.11
CA SER A 26 -7.06 2.90 2.22
C SER A 26 -6.96 2.36 0.79
N SER A 27 -5.75 2.08 0.29
CA SER A 27 -5.54 1.51 -1.05
C SER A 27 -6.33 0.23 -1.27
N ASP A 28 -6.23 -0.73 -0.35
CA ASP A 28 -6.93 -2.02 -0.49
C ASP A 28 -8.45 -1.85 -0.43
N SER A 29 -8.94 -0.96 0.44
CA SER A 29 -10.36 -0.63 0.56
C SER A 29 -10.89 0.04 -0.71
N TRP A 30 -10.18 1.03 -1.25
CA TRP A 30 -10.59 1.75 -2.44
C TRP A 30 -10.47 0.89 -3.71
N ALA A 31 -9.49 0.00 -3.78
CA ALA A 31 -9.38 -0.98 -4.86
C ALA A 31 -10.57 -1.95 -4.84
N PHE A 32 -10.98 -2.43 -3.66
CA PHE A 32 -12.13 -3.30 -3.51
C PHE A 32 -13.44 -2.60 -3.87
N VAL A 33 -13.67 -1.40 -3.34
CA VAL A 33 -14.89 -0.61 -3.61
C VAL A 33 -14.98 -0.24 -5.09
N GLY A 34 -13.91 0.29 -5.67
CA GLY A 34 -13.85 0.66 -7.09
C GLY A 34 -14.02 -0.56 -8.00
N GLY A 35 -13.39 -1.69 -7.66
CA GLY A 35 -13.54 -2.94 -8.39
C GLY A 35 -14.94 -3.52 -8.32
N LYS A 36 -15.63 -3.40 -7.19
CA LYS A 36 -17.01 -3.90 -7.02
C LYS A 36 -18.04 -3.02 -7.73
N LEU A 37 -17.85 -1.69 -7.73
CA LEU A 37 -18.78 -0.74 -8.33
C LEU A 37 -18.61 -0.59 -9.85
N PHE A 38 -17.35 -0.57 -10.32
CA PHE A 38 -17.01 -0.22 -11.70
C PHE A 38 -16.24 -1.32 -12.43
N GLY A 39 -15.93 -2.45 -11.78
CA GLY A 39 -15.11 -3.50 -12.36
C GLY A 39 -15.74 -4.13 -13.59
N ARG A 40 -15.15 -3.86 -14.75
CA ARG A 40 -15.54 -4.47 -16.03
C ARG A 40 -14.35 -5.18 -16.66
N HIS A 41 -13.17 -4.57 -16.60
CA HIS A 41 -11.96 -5.12 -17.19
C HIS A 41 -11.06 -5.72 -16.14
N LYS A 42 -10.86 -7.03 -16.19
CA LYS A 42 -9.96 -7.72 -15.26
C LYS A 42 -8.50 -7.36 -15.56
N LEU A 43 -7.74 -7.17 -14.50
CA LEU A 43 -6.34 -6.78 -14.54
C LEU A 43 -5.45 -7.98 -14.92
N PHE A 44 -5.59 -9.10 -14.19
CA PHE A 44 -4.81 -10.31 -14.40
C PHE A 44 -5.62 -11.57 -14.15
N GLU A 45 -6.42 -12.01 -15.13
CA GLU A 45 -7.30 -13.20 -14.99
C GLU A 45 -6.55 -14.46 -14.56
N ARG A 46 -5.34 -14.69 -15.07
CA ARG A 46 -4.55 -15.89 -14.78
C ARG A 46 -4.00 -15.93 -13.34
N ILE A 47 -3.78 -14.76 -12.73
CA ILE A 47 -3.10 -14.64 -11.43
C ILE A 47 -4.13 -14.33 -10.34
N SER A 48 -4.94 -13.29 -10.54
CA SER A 48 -5.96 -12.82 -9.62
C SER A 48 -7.25 -12.45 -10.37
N PRO A 49 -8.26 -13.33 -10.41
CA PRO A 49 -9.46 -13.15 -11.23
C PRO A 49 -10.36 -12.00 -10.76
N ASN A 50 -10.18 -11.52 -9.52
CA ASN A 50 -11.03 -10.50 -8.90
C ASN A 50 -10.48 -9.08 -9.03
N LYS A 51 -9.25 -8.90 -9.51
CA LYS A 51 -8.65 -7.58 -9.68
C LYS A 51 -9.07 -6.98 -11.01
N THR A 52 -9.43 -5.70 -11.01
CA THR A 52 -9.89 -4.96 -12.19
C THR A 52 -9.06 -3.70 -12.41
N TRP A 53 -8.95 -3.27 -13.67
CA TRP A 53 -8.31 -2.01 -14.05
C TRP A 53 -9.02 -0.81 -13.43
N GLU A 54 -10.36 -0.84 -13.39
CA GLU A 54 -11.14 0.23 -12.81
C GLU A 54 -10.87 0.34 -11.31
N GLY A 55 -10.82 -0.78 -10.58
CA GLY A 55 -10.47 -0.80 -9.16
C GLY A 55 -9.07 -0.24 -8.90
N PHE A 56 -8.09 -0.57 -9.75
CA PHE A 56 -6.72 -0.05 -9.65
C PHE A 56 -6.65 1.47 -9.87
N ILE A 57 -7.33 1.99 -10.89
CA ILE A 57 -7.36 3.44 -11.14
C ILE A 57 -8.09 4.16 -9.99
N PHE A 58 -9.19 3.57 -9.51
CA PHE A 58 -9.96 4.12 -8.39
C PHE A 58 -9.13 4.17 -7.10
N SER A 59 -8.33 3.13 -6.83
CA SER A 59 -7.45 3.10 -5.66
C SER A 59 -6.37 4.17 -5.74
N ILE A 60 -5.76 4.41 -6.91
CA ILE A 60 -4.77 5.48 -7.08
C ILE A 60 -5.38 6.85 -6.76
N ILE A 61 -6.54 7.17 -7.35
CA ILE A 61 -7.18 8.48 -7.18
C ILE A 61 -7.59 8.70 -5.72
N LEU A 62 -8.27 7.73 -5.11
CA LEU A 62 -8.80 7.88 -3.76
C LEU A 62 -7.72 7.77 -2.68
N THR A 63 -6.68 6.96 -2.87
CA THR A 63 -5.55 6.89 -1.92
C THR A 63 -4.70 8.15 -1.97
N THR A 64 -4.50 8.73 -3.16
CA THR A 64 -3.84 10.04 -3.30
C THR A 64 -4.64 11.14 -2.59
N THR A 65 -5.96 11.14 -2.78
CA THR A 65 -6.87 12.05 -2.05
C THR A 65 -6.83 11.81 -0.54
N SER A 66 -6.74 10.55 -0.11
CA SER A 66 -6.59 10.19 1.30
C SER A 66 -5.30 10.76 1.90
N GLY A 67 -4.20 10.73 1.14
CA GLY A 67 -2.95 11.40 1.51
C GLY A 67 -3.12 12.91 1.69
N TYR A 68 -3.80 13.58 0.77
CA TYR A 68 -4.13 15.00 0.92
C TYR A 68 -4.93 15.26 2.19
N ILE A 69 -5.95 14.46 2.49
CA ILE A 69 -6.79 14.61 3.69
C ILE A 69 -5.94 14.47 4.96
N ILE A 70 -5.12 13.43 5.07
CA ILE A 70 -4.25 13.18 6.24
C ILE A 70 -3.29 14.33 6.47
N SER A 71 -2.74 14.93 5.41
CA SER A 71 -1.79 16.03 5.55
C SER A 71 -2.35 17.24 6.31
N ASN A 72 -3.68 17.45 6.28
CA ASN A 72 -4.34 18.53 6.99
C ASN A 72 -4.46 18.28 8.51
N TYR A 73 -4.19 17.06 8.99
CA TYR A 73 -4.26 16.69 10.41
C TYR A 73 -2.90 16.79 11.13
N GLY A 74 -1.91 17.49 10.57
CA GLY A 74 -0.64 17.77 11.25
C GLY A 74 0.32 16.57 11.30
N PHE A 75 0.43 15.84 10.19
CA PHE A 75 1.30 14.67 10.00
C PHE A 75 2.73 15.02 9.53
N GLY A 76 3.20 16.25 9.77
CA GLY A 76 4.62 16.65 9.64
C GLY A 76 5.17 16.83 8.22
N LEU A 77 4.62 16.15 7.21
CA LEU A 77 5.00 16.35 5.80
C LEU A 77 4.06 17.32 5.06
N SER A 78 4.58 17.94 4.00
CA SER A 78 3.78 18.79 3.11
C SER A 78 2.70 17.99 2.37
N GLN A 79 1.63 18.69 1.95
CA GLN A 79 0.52 18.13 1.18
C GLN A 79 0.99 17.36 -0.06
N ALA A 80 1.91 17.96 -0.83
CA ALA A 80 2.48 17.32 -2.02
C ALA A 80 3.17 15.98 -1.69
N LYS A 81 3.96 15.93 -0.61
CA LYS A 81 4.67 14.71 -0.20
C LYS A 81 3.70 13.59 0.20
N TRP A 82 2.62 13.93 0.91
CA TRP A 82 1.58 12.96 1.27
C TRP A 82 0.77 12.45 0.07
N MET A 83 0.49 13.31 -0.91
CA MET A 83 -0.16 12.90 -2.16
C MET A 83 0.75 11.96 -2.97
N THR A 84 2.04 12.28 -3.09
CA THR A 84 3.02 11.41 -3.75
C THR A 84 3.13 10.07 -3.04
N LEU A 85 3.18 10.05 -1.70
CA LEU A 85 3.14 8.82 -0.92
C LEU A 85 1.86 8.02 -1.18
N GLY A 86 0.69 8.66 -1.23
CA GLY A 86 -0.58 8.00 -1.54
C GLY A 86 -0.58 7.33 -2.92
N ALA A 87 -0.09 8.02 -3.95
CA ALA A 87 0.02 7.48 -5.30
C ALA A 87 0.99 6.29 -5.37
N ILE A 88 2.18 6.43 -4.76
CA ILE A 88 3.17 5.36 -4.68
C ILE A 88 2.59 4.15 -3.94
N THR A 89 1.91 4.38 -2.81
CA THR A 89 1.28 3.32 -1.99
C THR A 89 0.28 2.52 -2.81
N ALA A 90 -0.60 3.18 -3.56
CA ALA A 90 -1.61 2.49 -4.35
C ALA A 90 -1.00 1.57 -5.41
N ILE A 91 0.10 2.00 -6.03
CA ILE A 91 0.84 1.22 -7.02
C ILE A 91 1.56 0.06 -6.34
N SER A 92 2.34 0.33 -5.29
CA SER A 92 3.15 -0.68 -4.60
C SER A 92 2.29 -1.74 -3.90
N ALA A 93 1.17 -1.34 -3.28
CA ALA A 93 0.24 -2.27 -2.64
C ALA A 93 -0.38 -3.21 -3.68
N SER A 94 -0.83 -2.66 -4.81
CA SER A 94 -1.41 -3.45 -5.90
C SER A 94 -0.41 -4.43 -6.50
N VAL A 95 0.85 -4.00 -6.68
CA VAL A 95 1.93 -4.87 -7.17
C VAL A 95 2.30 -5.94 -6.14
N GLY A 96 2.35 -5.61 -4.85
CA GLY A 96 2.63 -6.55 -3.77
C GLY A 96 1.61 -7.69 -3.70
N ASP A 97 0.32 -7.37 -3.73
CA ASP A 97 -0.77 -8.36 -3.74
C ASP A 97 -0.72 -9.25 -5.01
N LEU A 98 -0.42 -8.67 -6.18
CA LEU A 98 -0.21 -9.46 -7.40
C LEU A 98 0.99 -10.40 -7.30
N PHE A 99 2.11 -9.91 -6.77
CA PHE A 99 3.32 -10.72 -6.58
C PHE A 99 3.05 -11.90 -5.64
N GLN A 100 2.35 -11.66 -4.54
CA GLN A 100 1.97 -12.71 -3.60
C GLN A 100 0.98 -13.71 -4.22
N SER A 101 -0.01 -13.21 -4.97
CA SER A 101 -0.91 -14.04 -5.78
C SER A 101 -0.14 -14.91 -6.77
N MET A 102 0.91 -14.39 -7.41
CA MET A 102 1.78 -15.18 -8.30
C MET A 102 2.57 -16.26 -7.55
N LEU A 103 3.13 -15.95 -6.38
CA LEU A 103 3.87 -16.91 -5.57
C LEU A 103 2.98 -18.08 -5.13
N LYS A 104 1.73 -17.80 -4.72
CA LYS A 104 0.73 -18.82 -4.39
C LYS A 104 0.46 -19.77 -5.57
N ARG A 105 0.27 -19.22 -6.77
CA ARG A 105 0.06 -20.01 -7.99
C ARG A 105 1.26 -20.86 -8.37
N LYS A 106 2.49 -20.33 -8.25
CA LYS A 106 3.72 -21.10 -8.53
C LYS A 106 3.94 -22.24 -7.53
N SER A 107 3.50 -22.06 -6.30
CA SER A 107 3.71 -23.05 -5.24
C SER A 107 2.61 -24.11 -5.17
N ASN A 108 1.59 -24.06 -6.05
CA ASN A 108 0.38 -24.90 -5.99
C ASN A 108 -0.37 -24.86 -4.65
N ILE A 109 -0.13 -23.81 -3.84
CA ILE A 109 -0.73 -23.61 -2.53
C ILE A 109 -1.70 -22.43 -2.64
N LYS A 110 -2.95 -22.64 -2.22
CA LYS A 110 -4.01 -21.63 -2.35
C LYS A 110 -3.97 -20.60 -1.20
N ASP A 111 -3.63 -21.05 0.01
CA ASP A 111 -3.54 -20.22 1.22
C ASP A 111 -2.15 -20.36 1.85
N SER A 112 -1.55 -19.25 2.24
CA SER A 112 -0.17 -19.19 2.78
C SER A 112 0.01 -19.93 4.12
N GLY A 113 -1.08 -20.46 4.69
CA GLY A 113 -1.14 -21.21 5.94
C GLY A 113 -2.57 -21.24 6.51
N ASN A 114 -2.79 -22.03 7.56
CA ASN A 114 -4.08 -22.20 8.24
C ASN A 114 -4.08 -21.63 9.67
N ILE A 115 -3.20 -20.66 9.94
CA ILE A 115 -2.91 -20.18 11.30
C ILE A 115 -4.09 -19.37 11.88
N LEU A 116 -4.92 -18.74 11.05
CA LEU A 116 -6.10 -17.98 11.47
C LEU A 116 -7.37 -18.57 10.84
N PRO A 117 -8.29 -19.14 11.62
CA PRO A 117 -9.51 -19.74 11.09
C PRO A 117 -10.35 -18.67 10.36
N GLY A 118 -10.58 -18.88 9.07
CA GLY A 118 -11.39 -18.01 8.21
C GLY A 118 -10.67 -16.81 7.57
N HIS A 119 -9.36 -16.61 7.79
CA HIS A 119 -8.62 -15.43 7.30
C HIS A 119 -7.36 -15.72 6.46
N GLY A 120 -7.12 -16.99 6.11
CA GLY A 120 -5.92 -17.39 5.36
C GLY A 120 -4.64 -17.33 6.20
N GLY A 121 -3.49 -17.17 5.55
CA GLY A 121 -2.20 -17.12 6.21
C GLY A 121 -1.82 -15.71 6.67
N ILE A 122 -0.94 -15.59 7.67
CA ILE A 122 -0.35 -14.31 8.10
C ILE A 122 0.25 -13.54 6.91
N LEU A 123 0.83 -14.27 5.96
CA LEU A 123 1.45 -13.70 4.75
C LEU A 123 0.44 -12.96 3.86
N ASP A 124 -0.84 -13.36 3.86
CA ASP A 124 -1.92 -12.69 3.12
C ASP A 124 -2.32 -11.34 3.72
N ARG A 125 -1.83 -10.99 4.92
CA ARG A 125 -2.05 -9.69 5.56
C ARG A 125 -0.89 -8.73 5.40
N PHE A 126 0.29 -9.23 5.03
CA PHE A 126 1.52 -8.46 4.91
C PHE A 126 1.99 -8.35 3.45
N ASP A 127 1.24 -8.88 2.50
CA ASP A 127 1.57 -8.92 1.07
C ASP A 127 1.75 -7.52 0.46
N SER A 128 0.79 -6.63 0.68
CA SER A 128 0.87 -5.23 0.26
C SER A 128 1.89 -4.44 1.09
N MET A 129 2.05 -4.78 2.38
CA MET A 129 2.99 -4.11 3.29
C MET A 129 4.47 -4.40 2.94
N LEU A 130 4.77 -5.62 2.50
CA LEU A 130 6.13 -6.08 2.17
C LEU A 130 6.77 -5.24 1.08
N LEU A 131 5.99 -4.81 0.09
CA LEU A 131 6.48 -4.01 -1.04
C LEU A 131 6.39 -2.51 -0.76
N CYS A 132 5.40 -2.07 0.02
CA CYS A 132 5.25 -0.66 0.42
C CYS A 132 6.38 -0.18 1.34
N PHE A 133 6.78 -0.94 2.36
CA PHE A 133 7.80 -0.51 3.32
C PHE A 133 9.17 -0.14 2.71
N PRO A 134 9.81 -0.97 1.86
CA PRO A 134 11.08 -0.60 1.26
C PRO A 134 10.97 0.63 0.34
N ILE A 135 9.84 0.79 -0.35
CA ILE A 135 9.59 1.96 -1.21
C ILE A 135 9.42 3.24 -0.39
N PHE A 136 8.69 3.17 0.73
CA PHE A 136 8.57 4.30 1.65
C PHE A 136 9.91 4.70 2.24
N TYR A 137 10.74 3.73 2.61
CA TYR A 137 12.11 3.99 3.07
C TYR A 137 12.92 4.74 2.00
N LEU A 138 12.91 4.28 0.76
CA LEU A 138 13.60 4.97 -0.34
C LEU A 138 13.07 6.40 -0.55
N TYR A 139 11.76 6.59 -0.50
CA TYR A 139 11.16 7.90 -0.69
C TYR A 139 11.52 8.88 0.44
N LEU A 140 11.40 8.44 1.70
CA LEU A 140 11.65 9.30 2.86
C LEU A 140 13.13 9.64 3.05
N PHE A 141 14.04 8.67 2.85
CA PHE A 141 15.46 8.84 3.17
C PHE A 141 16.35 9.26 1.99
N TYR A 142 15.92 9.03 0.75
CA TYR A 142 16.70 9.41 -0.43
C TYR A 142 16.01 10.52 -1.24
N ILE A 143 14.73 10.37 -1.56
CA ILE A 143 14.06 11.30 -2.48
C ILE A 143 13.75 12.64 -1.81
N ILE A 144 13.16 12.64 -0.59
CA ILE A 144 12.83 13.87 0.11
C ILE A 144 14.07 14.76 0.35
N PRO A 145 15.22 14.24 0.83
CA PRO A 145 16.42 15.04 1.01
C PRO A 145 16.97 15.63 -0.29
N ILE A 146 16.92 14.88 -1.41
CA ILE A 146 17.38 15.37 -2.72
C ILE A 146 16.51 16.52 -3.22
N VAL A 147 15.18 16.44 -3.05
CA VAL A 147 14.24 17.46 -3.54
C VAL A 147 14.27 18.73 -2.67
N ASN A 148 14.68 18.62 -1.42
CA ASN A 148 14.75 19.74 -0.48
C ASN A 148 16.12 20.47 -0.49
N ASN A 149 17.14 19.92 -1.15
CA ASN A 149 18.45 20.54 -1.40
C ASN A 149 18.48 21.26 -2.74
#